data_AF-A0A950XHE8-F1
#
_entry.id   AF-A0A950XHE8-F1
#
_cell.length_a   1.000
_cell.length_b   1.000
_cell.length_c   1.000
_cell.angle_alpha   90.00
_cell.angle_beta   90.00
_cell.angle_gamma   90.00
#
_symmetry.space_group_name_H-M   'P 1'
#
loop_
_entity.id
_entity.type
_entity.pdbx_description
1 polymer ?
#
loop_
_entity_poly.entity_id
_entity_poly.type
_entity_poly.pdbx_seq_one_letter_code
_entity_poly.pdbx_strand_id
1 'polypeptide(L)' 'AESKVVFVPGVNFYPGRDVHDGMRLNFSNATEKNIRLGVERLAHAIRLYHR' A
#
# COMPACT_ATOMS: atom_id res chain seq x y z
N ALA A 1 -0.38 0.53 -12.12
CA ALA A 1 0.50 0.70 -10.95
C ALA A 1 1.95 0.54 -11.40
N GLU A 2 2.67 1.65 -11.60
CA GLU A 2 4.05 1.64 -12.13
C GLU A 2 5.01 0.76 -11.31
N SER A 3 4.83 0.67 -9.99
CA SER A 3 5.65 -0.18 -9.13
C SER A 3 5.15 -1.62 -8.95
N LYS A 4 4.10 -2.05 -9.69
CA LYS A 4 3.52 -3.42 -9.61
C LYS A 4 3.23 -3.89 -8.16
N VAL A 5 2.66 -3.00 -7.35
CA VAL A 5 2.13 -3.27 -6.00
C VAL A 5 0.76 -2.60 -5.87
N VAL A 6 -0.13 -3.18 -5.07
CA VAL A 6 -1.49 -2.68 -4.84
C VAL A 6 -1.80 -2.72 -3.35
N PHE A 7 -2.52 -1.69 -2.89
CA PHE A 7 -3.08 -1.57 -1.55
C PHE A 7 -4.46 -0.91 -1.66
N VAL A 8 -5.26 -0.98 -0.60
CA VAL A 8 -6.53 -0.23 -0.55
C VAL A 8 -6.30 1.08 0.21
N PRO A 9 -6.60 2.25 -0.37
CA PRO A 9 -6.51 3.53 0.35
C PRO A 9 -7.37 3.54 1.61
N GLY A 10 -6.79 4.01 2.72
CA GLY A 10 -7.43 4.04 4.04
C GLY A 10 -8.68 4.92 4.10
N VAL A 11 -8.70 6.01 3.30
CA VAL A 11 -9.83 6.95 3.20
C VAL A 11 -11.19 6.28 2.98
N ASN A 12 -11.22 5.11 2.34
CA ASN A 12 -12.46 4.37 2.07
C ASN A 12 -13.11 3.76 3.32
N PHE A 13 -12.39 3.72 4.45
CA PHE A 13 -12.86 3.15 5.72
C PHE A 13 -13.28 4.21 6.74
N TYR A 14 -13.13 5.49 6.44
CA TYR A 14 -13.57 6.59 7.31
C TYR A 14 -14.89 7.16 6.77
N PRO A 15 -15.97 7.22 7.57
CA PRO A 15 -17.27 7.75 7.11
C PRO A 15 -17.18 9.15 6.51
N GLY A 16 -16.32 10.01 7.09
CA GLY A 16 -16.10 11.38 6.65
C GLY A 16 -15.10 11.53 5.49
N ARG A 17 -14.38 10.46 5.11
CA ARG A 17 -13.31 10.48 4.08
C ARG A 17 -12.25 11.57 4.32
N ASP A 18 -11.99 11.91 5.58
CA ASP A 18 -11.16 13.00 6.05
C ASP A 18 -9.73 12.58 6.44
N VAL A 19 -9.44 11.28 6.37
CA VAL A 19 -8.11 10.71 6.63
C VAL A 19 -7.51 10.16 5.33
N HIS A 20 -6.37 10.72 4.91
CA HIS A 20 -5.79 10.49 3.58
C HIS A 20 -4.42 9.78 3.58
N ASP A 21 -3.84 9.49 4.74
CA ASP A 21 -2.51 8.91 4.91
C ASP A 21 -2.53 7.40 5.27
N GLY A 22 -3.71 6.82 5.41
CA GLY A 22 -3.89 5.39 5.72
C GLY A 22 -3.79 4.46 4.50
N MET A 23 -3.35 3.22 4.73
CA MET A 23 -3.34 2.13 3.75
C MET A 23 -3.78 0.82 4.41
N ARG A 24 -4.60 0.00 3.72
CA ARG A 24 -4.90 -1.38 4.14
C ARG A 24 -4.07 -2.37 3.35
N LEU A 25 -3.28 -3.16 4.08
CA LEU A 25 -2.46 -4.26 3.55
C LEU A 25 -3.08 -5.62 3.92
N ASN A 26 -2.80 -6.64 3.10
CA ASN A 26 -3.19 -8.03 3.37
C ASN A 26 -1.96 -8.93 3.29
N PHE A 27 -1.85 -9.87 4.23
CA PHE A 27 -0.81 -10.90 4.24
C PHE A 27 -1.37 -12.32 4.17
N SER A 28 -2.67 -12.52 4.44
CA SER A 28 -3.26 -13.87 4.52
C SER A 28 -3.48 -14.55 3.18
N ASN A 29 -3.53 -13.80 2.07
CA ASN A 29 -3.68 -14.33 0.71
C ASN A 29 -2.48 -13.95 -0.19
N ALA A 30 -1.28 -13.96 0.39
CA ALA A 30 -0.03 -13.72 -0.32
C ALA A 30 1.04 -14.71 0.16
N THR A 31 1.91 -15.15 -0.73
CA THR A 31 3.08 -15.94 -0.35
C THR A 31 4.11 -15.04 0.35
N GLU A 32 4.93 -15.60 1.24
CA GLU A 32 5.99 -14.84 1.93
C GLU A 32 6.91 -14.08 0.96
N LYS A 33 7.27 -14.72 -0.16
CA LYS A 33 8.03 -14.12 -1.26
C LYS A 33 7.33 -12.87 -1.81
N ASN A 34 6.03 -12.94 -2.06
CA ASN A 34 5.26 -11.81 -2.59
C ASN A 34 5.03 -10.72 -1.54
N ILE A 35 4.93 -11.07 -0.25
CA ILE A 35 4.88 -10.10 0.84
C ILE A 35 6.18 -9.28 0.84
N ARG A 36 7.35 -9.94 0.84
CA ARG A 36 8.65 -9.24 0.83
C ARG A 36 8.81 -8.33 -0.39
N LEU A 37 8.56 -8.86 -1.59
CA LEU A 37 8.64 -8.09 -2.84
C LEU A 37 7.63 -6.92 -2.88
N GLY A 38 6.43 -7.14 -2.35
CA GLY A 38 5.38 -6.12 -2.26
C GLY A 38 5.77 -4.96 -1.34
N VAL A 39 6.29 -5.26 -0.15
CA VAL A 39 6.75 -4.24 0.82
C VAL A 39 7.92 -3.42 0.24
N GLU A 40 8.90 -4.06 -0.42
CA GLU A 40 10.01 -3.38 -1.08
C GLU A 40 9.52 -2.39 -2.16
N ARG A 41 8.58 -2.84 -3.00
CA ARG A 41 7.97 -2.00 -4.05
C ARG A 41 7.15 -0.85 -3.47
N LEU A 42 6.40 -1.10 -2.40
CA LEU A 42 5.60 -0.08 -1.72
C LEU A 42 6.51 1.01 -1.13
N ALA A 43 7.58 0.61 -0.44
CA ALA A 43 8.56 1.54 0.11
C ALA A 43 9.25 2.38 -0.98
N HIS A 44 9.60 1.77 -2.11
CA HIS A 44 10.16 2.48 -3.25
C HIS A 44 9.19 3.53 -3.81
N ALA A 45 7.91 3.18 -3.99
CA ALA A 45 6.87 4.09 -4.47
C ALA A 45 6.69 5.30 -3.54
N ILE A 46 6.63 5.08 -2.22
CA ILE A 46 6.53 6.15 -1.22
C ILE A 46 7.73 7.11 -1.31
N ARG A 47 8.96 6.57 -1.44
CA ARG A 47 10.17 7.39 -1.58
C ARG A 47 10.23 8.18 -2.88
N LEU A 48 9.60 7.70 -3.96
CA LEU A 48 9.49 8.46 -5.20
C LEU A 48 8.50 9.61 -5.07
N TYR A 49 7.41 9.43 -4.31
CA TYR A 49 6.40 10.46 -4.10
C TYR A 49 6.87 11.60 -3.19
N HIS A 50 7.76 11.32 -2.23
CA HIS A 50 8.34 12.33 -1.32
C HIS A 50 9.57 13.07 -1.88
N ARG A 51 9.93 12.85 -3.15
CA ARG A 51 10.93 13.67 -3.86
C ARG A 51 10.25 14.76 -4.66
#